data_AF-A0A1Q7NC56-F1
#
_entry.id   AF-A0A1Q7NC56-F1
#
_cell.length_a   1.000
_cell.length_b   1.000
_cell.length_c   1.000
_cell.angle_alpha   90.00
_cell.angle_beta   90.00
_cell.angle_gamma   90.00
#
_symmetry.space_group_name_H-M   'P 1'
#
loop_
_entity.id
_entity.type
_entity.pdbx_description
1 polymer ?
#
loop_
_entity_poly.entity_id
_entity_poly.type
_entity_poly.pdbx_seq_one_letter_code
_entity_poly.pdbx_strand_id
1 'polypeptide(L)'
;MEVRLYSNSSRPGVGLKPRRESQRPLLPQHARHCPVLEAGSALGLLVYPPLEPNESFHIEYEGEGRYQLTYFFNTEGAKWEPVFTVAIVLPIGSIGMMKEEVYFANKTPPISRDTALGVMRALVVPEDLGTPPGAISLRGATNFKTPAGWDTVYTAIFNMIERPVAPMLVVRVETDWYAHETEFRYVLQPGEGIHGAHNMPIGQAFFVPREEVRLAECTPEELAAIQTSREEFFHHKASSKIMTPYGLEYSPHYLRESRSRNTGPDG
;
A
#
# COMPACT_ATOMS: atom_id res chain seq x y z
N MET A 1 9.95 21.80 -6.32
CA MET A 1 8.50 21.60 -6.56
C MET A 1 7.79 21.17 -5.28
N GLU A 2 6.47 21.33 -5.17
CA GLU A 2 5.72 20.95 -3.95
C GLU A 2 4.90 19.69 -4.20
N VAL A 3 5.03 18.69 -3.31
CA VAL A 3 4.19 17.48 -3.29
C VAL A 3 3.26 17.58 -2.09
N ARG A 4 1.96 17.45 -2.36
CA ARG A 4 0.91 17.52 -1.36
C ARG A 4 0.75 16.18 -0.65
N LEU A 5 0.57 16.22 0.66
CA LEU A 5 0.35 15.07 1.52
C LEU A 5 -1.07 15.07 2.06
N TYR A 6 -1.70 13.89 2.07
CA TYR A 6 -2.97 13.68 2.76
C TYR A 6 -3.01 12.30 3.40
N SER A 7 -3.81 12.14 4.45
CA SER A 7 -3.86 10.88 5.18
C SER A 7 -4.57 9.76 4.41
N ASN A 8 -4.28 8.53 4.80
CA ASN A 8 -5.08 7.36 4.48
C ASN A 8 -6.57 7.64 4.78
N SER A 9 -7.46 7.33 3.82
CA SER A 9 -8.88 7.68 3.97
C SER A 9 -9.61 6.81 5.00
N SER A 10 -9.11 5.60 5.25
CA SER A 10 -9.70 4.67 6.23
C SER A 10 -9.24 4.93 7.66
N ARG A 11 -8.03 5.50 7.85
CA ARG A 11 -7.48 5.88 9.16
C ARG A 11 -6.78 7.25 9.11
N PRO A 12 -7.54 8.35 9.05
CA PRO A 12 -6.97 9.69 8.98
C PRO A 12 -6.10 10.01 10.20
N GLY A 13 -4.93 10.60 9.98
CA GLY A 13 -4.01 11.02 11.06
C GLY A 13 -3.22 9.89 11.75
N VAL A 14 -3.50 8.61 11.44
CA VAL A 14 -2.83 7.46 12.06
C VAL A 14 -1.58 7.07 11.26
N GLY A 15 -0.49 6.74 11.96
CA GLY A 15 0.78 6.31 11.37
C GLY A 15 1.80 7.43 11.21
N LEU A 16 3.06 7.05 10.98
CA LEU A 16 4.15 8.01 10.82
C LEU A 16 4.11 8.73 9.47
N LYS A 17 4.50 10.00 9.49
CA LYS A 17 4.70 10.79 8.26
C LYS A 17 5.88 10.24 7.46
N PRO A 18 5.84 10.32 6.12
CA PRO A 18 6.95 9.88 5.29
C PRO A 18 8.21 10.66 5.61
N ARG A 19 9.36 9.96 5.66
CA ARG A 19 10.65 10.61 5.95
C ARG A 19 11.75 10.05 5.08
N ARG A 20 12.76 10.89 4.82
CA ARG A 20 14.03 10.42 4.27
C ARG A 20 14.88 9.95 5.44
N GLU A 21 15.38 8.73 5.35
CA GLU A 21 16.27 8.18 6.35
C GLU A 21 17.55 7.70 5.69
N SER A 22 18.64 8.36 6.04
CA SER A 22 19.99 8.09 5.55
C SER A 22 20.85 7.40 6.61
N GLN A 23 20.22 6.68 7.55
CA GLN A 23 20.97 5.86 8.48
C GLN A 23 21.71 4.77 7.71
N ARG A 24 22.97 4.52 8.07
CA ARG A 24 23.77 3.47 7.44
C ARG A 24 23.05 2.13 7.64
N PRO A 25 22.63 1.43 6.57
CA PRO A 25 22.09 0.10 6.70
C PRO A 25 23.19 -0.80 7.31
N LEU A 26 22.83 -1.64 8.27
CA LEU A 26 23.75 -2.63 8.88
C LEU A 26 24.07 -3.73 7.87
N LEU A 27 24.85 -3.40 6.84
CA LEU A 27 25.09 -4.29 5.71
C LEU A 27 25.74 -5.60 6.19
N PRO A 28 25.27 -6.77 5.74
CA PRO A 28 25.91 -8.04 6.06
C PRO A 28 27.34 -8.06 5.57
N GLN A 29 28.19 -8.91 6.17
CA GLN A 29 29.59 -9.03 5.76
C GLN A 29 29.77 -9.31 4.25
N HIS A 30 28.82 -9.97 3.59
CA HIS A 30 28.85 -10.23 2.14
C HIS A 30 28.73 -8.97 1.27
N ALA A 31 28.15 -7.88 1.78
CA ALA A 31 28.10 -6.58 1.11
C ALA A 31 29.47 -5.89 1.03
N ARG A 32 30.51 -6.40 1.69
CA ARG A 32 31.89 -5.90 1.53
C ARG A 32 32.48 -6.22 0.15
N HIS A 33 31.88 -7.14 -0.60
CA HIS A 33 32.34 -7.57 -1.92
C HIS A 33 31.61 -6.91 -3.09
N CYS A 34 30.53 -6.15 -2.83
CA CYS A 34 29.78 -5.40 -3.83
C CYS A 34 29.61 -3.97 -3.32
N PRO A 35 30.00 -2.91 -4.05
CA PRO A 35 29.76 -1.54 -3.61
C PRO A 35 28.24 -1.32 -3.50
N VAL A 36 27.71 -1.34 -2.27
CA VAL A 36 26.32 -1.02 -1.99
C VAL A 36 26.21 0.49 -1.86
N LEU A 37 25.14 1.08 -2.40
CA LEU A 37 24.82 2.47 -2.18
C LEU A 37 24.53 2.67 -0.69
N GLU A 38 25.51 3.11 0.11
CA GLU A 38 25.45 3.12 1.60
C GLU A 38 24.27 3.90 2.21
N ALA A 39 23.53 4.68 1.41
CA ALA A 39 22.31 5.38 1.83
C ALA A 39 21.16 5.23 0.81
N GLY A 40 21.03 4.07 0.15
CA GLY A 40 19.99 3.85 -0.87
C GLY A 40 18.54 4.07 -0.38
N SER A 41 18.27 3.85 0.91
CA SER A 41 16.98 4.20 1.54
C SER A 41 16.68 5.71 1.53
N ALA A 42 17.69 6.57 1.36
CA ALA A 42 17.52 8.02 1.25
C ALA A 42 17.15 8.50 -0.17
N LEU A 43 17.14 7.60 -1.17
CA LEU A 43 16.76 7.92 -2.56
C LEU A 43 15.28 8.29 -2.75
N GLY A 44 14.48 8.11 -1.70
CA GLY A 44 13.03 8.31 -1.68
C GLY A 44 12.54 8.41 -0.24
N LEU A 45 11.25 8.65 -0.07
CA LEU A 45 10.59 8.75 1.22
C LEU A 45 10.18 7.36 1.69
N LEU A 46 10.60 6.97 2.88
CA LEU A 46 10.07 5.81 3.57
C LEU A 46 8.62 6.07 3.94
N VAL A 47 7.73 5.11 3.66
CA VAL A 47 6.31 5.19 3.98
C VAL A 47 5.96 4.11 4.99
N TYR A 48 5.15 4.48 5.96
CA TYR A 48 4.76 3.65 7.10
C TYR A 48 3.30 3.22 6.99
N PRO A 49 2.91 2.11 7.61
CA PRO A 49 1.52 1.67 7.64
C PRO A 49 0.66 2.58 8.55
N PRO A 50 -0.67 2.65 8.36
CA PRO A 50 -1.58 3.41 9.22
C PRO A 50 -1.82 2.67 10.54
N LEU A 51 -0.79 2.61 11.39
CA LEU A 51 -0.79 1.97 12.71
C LEU A 51 -0.43 2.99 13.80
N GLU A 52 -1.07 2.88 14.95
CA GLU A 52 -0.64 3.55 16.19
C GLU A 52 0.58 2.84 16.82
N PRO A 53 1.36 3.49 17.70
CA PRO A 53 2.58 2.91 18.30
C PRO A 53 2.42 1.54 18.97
N ASN A 54 1.21 1.23 19.44
CA ASN A 54 0.84 -0.01 20.11
C ASN A 54 0.11 -1.01 19.20
N GLU A 55 0.12 -0.78 17.89
CA GLU A 55 -0.52 -1.65 16.90
C GLU A 55 0.53 -2.30 16.00
N SER A 56 0.29 -3.56 15.64
CA SER A 56 1.06 -4.26 14.62
C SER A 56 0.17 -5.27 13.89
N PHE A 57 0.62 -5.71 12.72
CA PHE A 57 -0.03 -6.79 12.00
C PHE A 57 0.99 -7.79 11.46
N HIS A 58 0.49 -8.98 11.16
CA HIS A 58 1.18 -9.97 10.35
C HIS A 58 0.24 -10.42 9.25
N ILE A 59 0.69 -10.42 8.01
CA ILE A 59 -0.04 -11.02 6.89
C ILE A 59 0.79 -12.15 6.31
N GLU A 60 0.19 -13.33 6.20
CA GLU A 60 0.81 -14.54 5.67
C GLU A 60 0.05 -15.02 4.44
N TYR A 61 0.78 -15.59 3.48
CA TYR A 61 0.21 -16.36 2.38
C TYR A 61 0.41 -17.85 2.66
N GLU A 62 -0.66 -18.57 2.99
CA GLU A 62 -0.58 -20.00 3.33
C GLU A 62 -0.43 -20.88 2.08
N GLY A 63 -0.77 -20.35 0.90
CA GLY A 63 -0.89 -21.11 -0.35
C GLY A 63 -2.33 -21.27 -0.80
N GLU A 64 -2.52 -21.73 -2.04
CA GLU A 64 -3.84 -22.05 -2.62
C GLU A 64 -4.87 -20.92 -2.52
N GLY A 65 -4.43 -19.66 -2.61
CA GLY A 65 -5.29 -18.49 -2.52
C GLY A 65 -5.79 -18.17 -1.10
N ARG A 66 -5.16 -18.75 -0.06
CA ARG A 66 -5.46 -18.44 1.35
C ARG A 66 -4.45 -17.47 1.92
N TYR A 67 -4.98 -16.43 2.55
CA TYR A 67 -4.22 -15.41 3.24
C TYR A 67 -4.74 -15.26 4.66
N GLN A 68 -3.85 -14.98 5.59
CA GLN A 68 -4.21 -14.74 6.97
C GLN A 68 -3.62 -13.43 7.44
N LEU A 69 -4.47 -12.47 7.81
CA LEU A 69 -4.04 -11.24 8.48
C LEU A 69 -4.35 -11.35 9.97
N THR A 70 -3.33 -11.27 10.81
CA THR A 70 -3.48 -11.20 12.27
C THR A 70 -3.14 -9.78 12.72
N TYR A 71 -4.05 -9.18 13.49
CA TYR A 71 -3.87 -7.86 14.07
C TYR A 71 -3.54 -7.98 15.55
N PHE A 72 -2.51 -7.27 15.99
CA PHE A 72 -2.01 -7.30 17.35
C PHE A 72 -2.10 -5.92 17.99
N PHE A 73 -2.30 -5.94 19.30
CA PHE A 73 -2.29 -4.76 20.13
C PHE A 73 -1.39 -4.97 21.35
N ASN A 74 -0.65 -3.94 21.73
CA ASN A 74 0.20 -3.96 22.92
C ASN A 74 -0.36 -3.00 23.97
N THR A 75 -1.02 -3.55 24.99
CA THR A 75 -1.40 -2.77 26.17
C THR A 75 -0.17 -2.48 27.01
N GLU A 76 0.17 -1.20 27.15
CA GLU A 76 1.19 -0.72 28.10
C GLU A 76 2.64 -1.18 27.83
N GLY A 77 2.94 -1.63 26.61
CA GLY A 77 4.32 -1.91 26.15
C GLY A 77 4.88 -3.26 26.58
N ALA A 78 4.13 -4.07 27.33
CA ALA A 78 4.65 -5.31 27.91
C ALA A 78 4.53 -6.54 27.00
N LYS A 79 3.46 -6.65 26.19
CA LYS A 79 3.20 -7.86 25.39
C LYS A 79 2.30 -7.58 24.19
N TRP A 80 2.69 -8.11 23.03
CA TRP A 80 1.86 -8.13 21.83
C TRP A 80 0.84 -9.27 21.93
N GLU A 81 -0.44 -8.94 21.90
CA GLU A 81 -1.52 -9.93 21.93
C GLU A 81 -2.38 -9.83 20.67
N PRO A 82 -2.72 -10.96 20.03
CA PRO A 82 -3.61 -10.94 18.88
C PRO A 82 -5.00 -10.48 19.32
N VAL A 83 -5.58 -9.52 18.61
CA VAL A 83 -6.95 -9.05 18.85
C VAL A 83 -7.92 -9.85 17.98
N PHE A 84 -7.60 -9.92 16.68
CA PHE A 84 -8.37 -10.67 15.70
C PHE A 84 -7.49 -11.17 14.56
N THR A 85 -8.01 -12.17 13.86
CA THR A 85 -7.45 -12.74 12.64
C THR A 85 -8.52 -12.71 11.56
N VAL A 86 -8.16 -12.27 10.36
CA VAL A 86 -8.99 -12.35 9.17
C VAL A 86 -8.37 -13.36 8.21
N ALA A 87 -9.06 -14.47 7.98
CA ALA A 87 -8.73 -15.41 6.92
C ALA A 87 -9.45 -15.00 5.65
N ILE A 88 -8.69 -14.80 4.57
CA ILE A 88 -9.18 -14.45 3.25
C ILE A 88 -8.94 -15.63 2.33
N VAL A 89 -10.00 -16.16 1.73
CA VAL A 89 -9.93 -17.27 0.79
C VAL A 89 -10.40 -16.80 -0.58
N LEU A 90 -9.47 -16.73 -1.52
CA LEU A 90 -9.75 -16.39 -2.91
C LEU A 90 -10.37 -17.58 -3.64
N PRO A 91 -11.29 -17.35 -4.58
CA PRO A 91 -11.84 -18.40 -5.41
C PRO A 91 -10.76 -18.97 -6.36
N ILE A 92 -10.57 -20.29 -6.31
CA ILE A 92 -9.65 -20.99 -7.23
C ILE A 92 -10.21 -20.89 -8.65
N GLY A 93 -9.36 -20.47 -9.60
CA GLY A 93 -9.73 -20.32 -11.02
C GLY A 93 -10.51 -19.03 -11.35
N SER A 94 -10.49 -18.03 -10.46
CA SER A 94 -11.09 -16.69 -10.67
C SER A 94 -12.62 -16.70 -10.88
N ILE A 95 -13.30 -17.79 -10.51
CA ILE A 95 -14.76 -17.92 -10.55
C ILE A 95 -15.28 -18.11 -9.13
N GLY A 96 -15.98 -17.11 -8.59
CA GLY A 96 -16.60 -17.16 -7.26
C GLY A 96 -16.43 -15.86 -6.48
N MET A 97 -16.88 -15.88 -5.22
CA MET A 97 -16.72 -14.75 -4.29
C MET A 97 -15.56 -15.02 -3.32
N MET A 98 -14.79 -13.97 -3.04
CA MET A 98 -13.83 -13.96 -1.94
C MET A 98 -14.56 -14.19 -0.62
N LYS A 99 -14.05 -15.11 0.21
CA LYS A 99 -14.57 -15.34 1.56
C LYS A 99 -13.68 -14.66 2.58
N GLU A 100 -14.32 -14.02 3.56
CA GLU A 100 -13.65 -13.36 4.69
C GLU A 100 -14.20 -13.93 6.00
N GLU A 101 -13.35 -14.64 6.74
CA GLU A 101 -13.67 -15.21 8.04
C GLU A 101 -12.90 -14.46 9.13
N VAL A 102 -13.62 -13.97 10.15
CA VAL A 102 -13.03 -13.19 11.24
C VAL A 102 -13.06 -14.02 12.51
N TYR A 103 -11.89 -14.18 13.12
CA TYR A 103 -11.68 -14.87 14.37
C TYR A 103 -11.23 -13.87 15.42
N PHE A 104 -11.86 -13.87 16.60
CA PHE A 104 -11.45 -13.03 17.72
C PHE A 104 -10.69 -13.85 18.75
N ALA A 105 -9.58 -13.32 19.26
CA ALA A 105 -8.82 -14.01 20.30
C ALA A 105 -9.58 -14.05 21.65
N ASN A 106 -10.42 -13.05 21.90
CA ASN A 106 -11.28 -12.98 23.08
C ASN A 106 -12.71 -13.46 22.76
N LYS A 107 -13.32 -14.23 23.66
CA LYS A 107 -14.72 -14.68 23.56
C LYS A 107 -15.73 -13.53 23.57
N THR A 108 -15.37 -12.42 24.21
CA THR A 108 -16.15 -11.17 24.20
C THR A 108 -15.29 -10.10 23.55
N PRO A 109 -15.31 -9.99 22.21
CA PRO A 109 -14.44 -9.08 21.50
C PRO A 109 -14.84 -7.62 21.77
N PRO A 110 -13.85 -6.71 21.92
CA PRO A 110 -14.12 -5.28 22.13
C PRO A 110 -14.61 -4.57 20.86
N ILE A 111 -14.54 -5.22 19.70
CA ILE A 111 -14.91 -4.67 18.39
C ILE A 111 -15.81 -5.63 17.63
N SER A 112 -16.57 -5.11 16.66
CA SER A 112 -17.40 -5.93 15.78
C SER A 112 -16.60 -6.54 14.63
N ARG A 113 -17.20 -7.52 13.95
CA ARG A 113 -16.66 -8.10 12.70
C ARG A 113 -16.38 -7.02 11.65
N ASP A 114 -17.31 -6.09 11.45
CA ASP A 114 -17.18 -5.06 10.42
C ASP A 114 -16.07 -4.07 10.76
N THR A 115 -15.88 -3.75 12.05
CA THR A 115 -14.73 -2.96 12.50
C THR A 115 -13.41 -3.68 12.23
N ALA A 116 -13.32 -4.99 12.50
CA ALA A 116 -12.12 -5.77 12.21
C ALA A 116 -11.78 -5.80 10.70
N LEU A 117 -12.81 -5.98 9.85
CA LEU A 117 -12.63 -5.89 8.40
C LEU A 117 -12.26 -4.49 7.93
N GLY A 118 -12.81 -3.44 8.55
CA GLY A 118 -12.42 -2.05 8.28
C GLY A 118 -10.95 -1.78 8.60
N VAL A 119 -10.46 -2.28 9.75
CA VAL A 119 -9.03 -2.19 10.11
C VAL A 119 -8.17 -2.95 9.11
N MET A 120 -8.55 -4.18 8.75
CA MET A 120 -7.85 -4.97 7.73
C MET A 120 -7.75 -4.22 6.39
N ARG A 121 -8.85 -3.64 5.91
CA ARG A 121 -8.93 -2.86 4.65
C ARG A 121 -8.19 -1.52 4.70
N ALA A 122 -7.90 -1.01 5.90
CA ALA A 122 -7.02 0.14 6.07
C ALA A 122 -5.55 -0.24 5.88
N LEU A 123 -5.18 -1.49 6.17
CA LEU A 123 -3.81 -2.00 6.12
C LEU A 123 -3.49 -2.67 4.79
N VAL A 124 -4.47 -3.34 4.18
CA VAL A 124 -4.30 -4.06 2.92
C VAL A 124 -5.42 -3.79 1.92
N VAL A 125 -5.21 -4.15 0.65
CA VAL A 125 -6.25 -4.15 -0.41
C VAL A 125 -6.63 -5.61 -0.73
N PRO A 126 -7.72 -6.15 -0.16
CA PRO A 126 -8.16 -7.52 -0.42
C PRO A 126 -8.41 -7.81 -1.90
N GLU A 127 -8.90 -6.80 -2.64
CA GLU A 127 -9.24 -6.91 -4.05
C GLU A 127 -8.02 -7.12 -4.96
N ASP A 128 -6.82 -6.74 -4.51
CA ASP A 128 -5.58 -6.91 -5.26
C ASP A 128 -4.84 -8.23 -4.90
N LEU A 129 -5.37 -9.01 -3.96
CA LEU A 129 -4.75 -10.28 -3.56
C LEU A 129 -4.73 -11.28 -4.72
N GLY A 130 -3.66 -12.07 -4.77
CA GLY A 130 -3.55 -13.21 -5.69
C GLY A 130 -3.36 -12.85 -7.16
N THR A 131 -3.07 -11.59 -7.49
CA THR A 131 -2.74 -11.15 -8.85
C THR A 131 -1.35 -10.50 -8.91
N PRO A 132 -0.26 -11.28 -9.08
CA PRO A 132 -0.18 -12.75 -9.26
C PRO A 132 -0.37 -13.55 -7.95
N PRO A 133 -0.44 -14.90 -7.98
CA PRO A 133 -0.57 -15.70 -6.76
C PRO A 133 0.49 -15.35 -5.71
N GLY A 134 0.07 -15.21 -4.45
CA GLY A 134 0.91 -14.72 -3.37
C GLY A 134 1.00 -13.20 -3.27
N ALA A 135 0.46 -12.45 -4.23
CA ALA A 135 0.43 -10.99 -4.16
C ALA A 135 -0.37 -10.49 -2.96
N ILE A 136 0.20 -9.50 -2.28
CA ILE A 136 -0.41 -8.69 -1.24
C ILE A 136 -0.17 -7.22 -1.53
N SER A 137 -1.10 -6.38 -1.11
CA SER A 137 -1.04 -4.93 -1.27
C SER A 137 -1.11 -4.28 0.10
N LEU A 138 -0.02 -3.63 0.53
CA LEU A 138 0.07 -2.91 1.81
C LEU A 138 -0.22 -1.42 1.61
N ARG A 139 -1.09 -0.85 2.43
CA ARG A 139 -1.46 0.57 2.36
C ARG A 139 -0.58 1.44 3.25
N GLY A 140 -0.19 2.60 2.71
CA GLY A 140 0.50 3.65 3.46
C GLY A 140 -0.44 4.48 4.33
N ALA A 141 0.11 5.03 5.40
CA ALA A 141 -0.52 6.05 6.24
C ALA A 141 -0.72 7.39 5.52
N THR A 142 0.12 7.67 4.53
CA THR A 142 0.14 8.94 3.81
C THR A 142 0.09 8.71 2.29
N ASN A 143 -0.80 9.47 1.66
CA ASN A 143 -0.97 9.57 0.24
C ASN A 143 -0.27 10.82 -0.30
N PHE A 144 0.10 10.77 -1.59
CA PHE A 144 0.79 11.85 -2.28
C PHE A 144 -0.11 12.39 -3.38
N LYS A 145 -0.06 13.70 -3.60
CA LYS A 145 -0.56 14.34 -4.81
C LYS A 145 0.58 15.14 -5.42
N THR A 146 1.05 14.68 -6.57
CA THR A 146 2.13 15.31 -7.32
C THR A 146 1.62 16.50 -8.14
N PRO A 147 2.53 17.38 -8.61
CA PRO A 147 2.22 18.32 -9.68
C PRO A 147 1.78 17.60 -10.97
N ALA A 148 1.08 18.30 -11.86
CA ALA A 148 0.73 17.76 -13.17
C ALA A 148 1.99 17.32 -13.95
N GLY A 149 1.91 16.16 -14.61
CA GLY A 149 3.02 15.58 -15.39
C GLY A 149 4.11 14.91 -14.55
N TRP A 150 3.93 14.82 -13.23
CA TRP A 150 4.85 14.12 -12.34
C TRP A 150 4.30 12.77 -11.94
N ASP A 151 5.18 11.78 -11.86
CA ASP A 151 4.85 10.45 -11.38
C ASP A 151 5.35 10.23 -9.96
N THR A 152 4.59 9.42 -9.22
CA THR A 152 5.05 8.76 -8.00
C THR A 152 5.41 7.32 -8.35
N VAL A 153 6.59 6.87 -7.92
CA VAL A 153 7.01 5.47 -8.05
C VAL A 153 7.10 4.86 -6.67
N TYR A 154 6.35 3.78 -6.46
CA TYR A 154 6.35 2.98 -5.26
C TYR A 154 7.28 1.78 -5.45
N THR A 155 8.27 1.64 -4.57
CA THR A 155 9.28 0.58 -4.59
C THR A 155 9.45 -0.06 -3.19
N ALA A 156 10.08 -1.24 -3.16
CA ALA A 156 10.54 -1.84 -1.91
C ALA A 156 11.65 -0.95 -1.36
N ILE A 157 11.84 -1.01 -0.05
CA ILE A 157 12.91 -0.25 0.60
C ILE A 157 14.26 -0.73 0.08
N PHE A 158 15.00 0.16 -0.56
CA PHE A 158 16.34 -0.17 -1.03
C PHE A 158 17.28 -0.49 0.13
N ASN A 159 18.17 -1.46 -0.09
CA ASN A 159 19.14 -1.97 0.89
C ASN A 159 18.51 -2.52 2.17
N MET A 160 17.30 -3.07 2.11
CA MET A 160 16.76 -3.86 3.21
C MET A 160 17.53 -5.18 3.30
N ILE A 161 18.17 -5.38 4.46
CA ILE A 161 19.14 -6.45 4.70
C ILE A 161 18.47 -7.70 5.26
N GLU A 162 17.37 -7.50 5.99
CA GLU A 162 16.62 -8.57 6.62
C GLU A 162 15.75 -9.27 5.57
N ARG A 163 15.98 -10.58 5.42
CA ARG A 163 15.04 -11.48 4.76
C ARG A 163 13.79 -11.63 5.64
N PRO A 164 12.60 -11.91 5.07
CA PRO A 164 12.32 -12.16 3.66
C PRO A 164 11.83 -10.89 2.96
N VAL A 165 12.53 -10.45 1.90
CA VAL A 165 11.91 -9.49 0.97
C VAL A 165 11.18 -10.32 -0.06
N ALA A 166 9.89 -10.54 0.17
CA ALA A 166 8.99 -11.00 -0.86
C ALA A 166 9.22 -10.15 -2.12
N PRO A 167 9.36 -10.74 -3.33
CA PRO A 167 9.48 -9.97 -4.57
C PRO A 167 8.44 -8.85 -4.64
N MET A 168 8.87 -7.64 -5.01
CA MET A 168 7.99 -6.47 -5.03
C MET A 168 7.73 -6.02 -6.46
N LEU A 169 6.47 -5.69 -6.77
CA LEU A 169 6.07 -5.08 -8.03
C LEU A 169 6.21 -3.55 -7.94
N VAL A 170 7.25 -3.00 -8.56
CA VAL A 170 7.43 -1.54 -8.62
C VAL A 170 6.30 -0.92 -9.44
N VAL A 171 5.54 0.01 -8.85
CA VAL A 171 4.38 0.66 -9.48
C VAL A 171 4.65 2.14 -9.71
N ARG A 172 4.38 2.63 -10.93
CA ARG A 172 4.37 4.05 -11.28
C ARG A 172 2.93 4.55 -11.34
N VAL A 173 2.66 5.71 -10.73
CA VAL A 173 1.32 6.30 -10.61
C VAL A 173 1.35 7.82 -10.81
N GLU A 174 0.46 8.34 -11.64
CA GLU A 174 0.21 9.78 -11.86
C GLU A 174 -0.77 10.29 -10.79
N THR A 175 -0.25 10.68 -9.61
CA THR A 175 -1.07 10.97 -8.42
C THR A 175 -1.70 12.36 -8.39
N ASP A 176 -1.48 13.17 -9.44
CA ASP A 176 -2.11 14.46 -9.64
C ASP A 176 -3.61 14.32 -10.00
N TRP A 177 -3.98 13.21 -10.63
CA TRP A 177 -5.36 12.93 -11.05
C TRP A 177 -5.84 11.52 -10.74
N TYR A 178 -4.96 10.52 -10.71
CA TYR A 178 -5.37 9.13 -10.49
C TYR A 178 -5.78 8.92 -9.04
N ALA A 179 -7.00 8.42 -8.87
CA ALA A 179 -7.56 8.17 -7.55
C ALA A 179 -7.01 6.87 -6.95
N HIS A 180 -5.89 6.98 -6.25
CA HIS A 180 -5.18 5.86 -5.64
C HIS A 180 -4.66 6.23 -4.27
N GLU A 181 -4.80 5.29 -3.32
CA GLU A 181 -4.09 5.39 -2.06
C GLU A 181 -2.71 4.78 -2.21
N THR A 182 -1.70 5.35 -1.57
CA THR A 182 -0.33 4.81 -1.55
C THR A 182 -0.34 3.34 -1.17
N GLU A 183 0.17 2.52 -2.07
CA GLU A 183 0.08 1.06 -1.99
C GLU A 183 1.40 0.42 -2.44
N PHE A 184 1.86 -0.58 -1.70
CA PHE A 184 3.07 -1.34 -1.98
C PHE A 184 2.73 -2.81 -2.20
N ARG A 185 3.16 -3.36 -3.35
CA ARG A 185 2.73 -4.69 -3.81
C ARG A 185 3.84 -5.73 -3.67
N TYR A 186 3.70 -6.64 -2.72
CA TYR A 186 4.64 -7.74 -2.49
C TYR A 186 4.07 -9.06 -2.97
N VAL A 187 4.92 -10.02 -3.34
CA VAL A 187 4.51 -11.35 -3.82
C VAL A 187 5.13 -12.40 -2.90
N LEU A 188 4.34 -12.94 -1.99
CA LEU A 188 4.76 -13.95 -1.01
C LEU A 188 4.79 -15.35 -1.63
N GLN A 189 5.74 -16.18 -1.20
CA GLN A 189 5.67 -17.62 -1.39
C GLN A 189 4.78 -18.27 -0.32
N PRO A 190 4.24 -19.48 -0.56
CA PRO A 190 3.51 -20.21 0.47
C PRO A 190 4.33 -20.37 1.76
N GLY A 191 3.75 -20.00 2.91
CA GLY A 191 4.39 -19.96 4.22
C GLY A 191 5.24 -18.71 4.50
N GLU A 192 5.31 -17.76 3.55
CA GLU A 192 5.90 -16.45 3.82
C GLU A 192 4.86 -15.46 4.34
N GLY A 193 5.33 -14.54 5.17
CA GLY A 193 4.51 -13.43 5.66
C GLY A 193 5.32 -12.17 5.89
N ILE A 194 4.61 -11.05 5.96
CA ILE A 194 5.16 -9.72 6.26
C ILE A 194 4.61 -9.25 7.59
N HIS A 195 5.49 -8.74 8.44
CA HIS A 195 5.14 -8.03 9.65
C HIS A 195 5.14 -6.53 9.40
N GLY A 196 4.15 -5.83 9.93
CA GLY A 196 4.08 -4.38 9.94
C GLY A 196 3.90 -3.84 11.36
N ALA A 197 4.61 -2.78 11.68
CA ALA A 197 4.49 -2.05 12.94
C ALA A 197 4.58 -0.54 12.69
N HIS A 198 4.15 0.27 13.66
CA HIS A 198 4.12 1.73 13.56
C HIS A 198 5.41 2.38 13.02
N ASN A 199 6.57 1.90 13.48
CA ASN A 199 7.88 2.43 13.12
C ASN A 199 8.59 1.62 12.01
N MET A 200 7.92 0.61 11.43
CA MET A 200 8.48 -0.20 10.35
C MET A 200 7.95 0.32 9.01
N PRO A 201 8.82 0.83 8.12
CA PRO A 201 8.40 1.24 6.81
C PRO A 201 7.96 0.01 6.00
N ILE A 202 6.92 0.19 5.18
CA ILE A 202 6.37 -0.85 4.29
C ILE A 202 6.78 -0.67 2.84
N GLY A 203 7.47 0.44 2.52
CA GLY A 203 7.92 0.74 1.18
C GLY A 203 8.55 2.12 1.08
N GLN A 204 8.93 2.49 -0.13
CA GLN A 204 9.58 3.75 -0.44
C GLN A 204 8.92 4.41 -1.67
N ALA A 205 8.70 5.73 -1.60
CA ALA A 205 8.16 6.53 -2.68
C ALA A 205 9.22 7.50 -3.23
N PHE A 206 9.33 7.61 -4.55
CA PHE A 206 10.10 8.67 -5.20
C PHE A 206 9.31 9.32 -6.32
N PHE A 207 9.67 10.55 -6.65
CA PHE A 207 8.97 11.34 -7.66
C PHE A 207 9.80 11.51 -8.92
N VAL A 208 9.15 11.52 -10.08
CA VAL A 208 9.77 11.69 -11.39
C VAL A 208 9.10 12.87 -12.11
N PRO A 209 9.87 13.85 -12.63
CA PRO A 209 11.33 13.94 -12.62
C PRO A 209 11.91 14.07 -11.20
N ARG A 210 13.14 13.59 -11.03
CA ARG A 210 13.78 13.42 -9.73
C ARG A 210 14.41 14.72 -9.23
N GLU A 211 13.57 15.75 -9.02
CA GLU A 211 14.00 17.04 -8.51
C GLU A 211 13.77 17.16 -7.00
N GLU A 212 14.31 18.23 -6.41
CA GLU A 212 14.04 18.53 -5.01
C GLU A 212 12.57 18.90 -4.80
N VAL A 213 11.93 18.14 -3.92
CA VAL A 213 10.53 18.33 -3.52
C VAL A 213 10.43 18.86 -2.11
N ARG A 214 9.54 19.83 -1.91
CA ARG A 214 9.03 20.22 -0.60
C ARG A 214 7.75 19.45 -0.33
N LEU A 215 7.63 18.89 0.86
CA LEU A 215 6.39 18.26 1.30
C LEU A 215 5.52 19.30 2.02
N ALA A 216 4.24 19.32 1.69
CA ALA A 216 3.26 20.18 2.33
C ALA A 216 1.95 19.42 2.53
N GLU A 217 1.25 19.67 3.64
CA GLU A 217 -0.08 19.10 3.85
C GLU A 217 -1.10 19.71 2.88
N CYS A 218 -2.10 18.94 2.48
CA CYS A 218 -3.27 19.45 1.76
C CYS A 218 -4.08 20.42 2.64
N THR A 219 -4.62 21.47 2.04
CA THR A 219 -5.66 22.28 2.67
C THR A 219 -7.01 21.53 2.70
N PRO A 220 -7.98 21.94 3.53
CA PRO A 220 -9.33 21.35 3.51
C PRO A 220 -10.00 21.40 2.13
N GLU A 221 -9.79 22.47 1.38
CA GLU A 221 -10.32 22.63 0.02
C GLU A 221 -9.66 21.64 -0.95
N GLU A 222 -8.34 21.43 -0.85
CA GLU A 222 -7.62 20.45 -1.65
C GLU A 222 -8.07 19.01 -1.32
N LEU A 223 -8.32 18.71 -0.05
CA LEU A 223 -8.87 17.41 0.38
C LEU A 223 -10.26 17.17 -0.19
N ALA A 224 -11.13 18.18 -0.15
CA ALA A 224 -12.46 18.09 -0.75
C ALA A 224 -12.38 17.85 -2.27
N ALA A 225 -11.49 18.56 -2.96
CA ALA A 225 -11.27 18.37 -4.39
C ALA A 225 -10.74 16.97 -4.73
N ILE A 226 -9.84 16.42 -3.91
CA ILE A 226 -9.35 15.04 -4.05
C ILE A 226 -10.49 14.04 -3.87
N GLN A 227 -11.36 14.24 -2.88
CA GLN A 227 -12.50 13.36 -2.64
C GLN A 227 -13.47 13.37 -3.83
N THR A 228 -13.83 14.55 -4.35
CA THR A 228 -14.69 14.66 -5.54
C THR A 228 -14.05 14.01 -6.75
N SER A 229 -12.78 14.31 -7.03
CA SER A 229 -12.04 13.69 -8.14
C SER A 229 -12.00 12.16 -8.03
N ARG A 230 -11.86 11.63 -6.81
CA ARG A 230 -11.89 10.19 -6.55
C ARG A 230 -13.23 9.57 -6.89
N GLU A 231 -14.33 10.19 -6.47
CA GLU A 231 -15.68 9.72 -6.77
C GLU A 231 -15.96 9.74 -8.28
N GLU A 232 -15.61 10.83 -8.95
CA GLU A 232 -15.73 10.97 -10.41
C GLU A 232 -14.90 9.91 -11.16
N PHE A 233 -13.64 9.69 -10.74
CA PHE A 233 -12.77 8.69 -11.32
C PHE A 233 -13.39 7.28 -11.22
N PHE A 234 -13.88 6.88 -10.05
CA PHE A 234 -14.50 5.57 -9.89
C PHE A 234 -15.81 5.44 -10.67
N HIS A 235 -16.60 6.51 -10.75
CA HIS A 235 -17.80 6.54 -11.57
C HIS A 235 -17.47 6.35 -13.06
N HIS A 236 -16.49 7.09 -13.60
CA HIS A 236 -16.04 6.96 -14.99
C HIS A 236 -15.37 5.61 -15.28
N LYS A 237 -14.58 5.10 -14.32
CA LYS A 237 -13.99 3.76 -14.41
C LYS A 237 -15.06 2.69 -14.52
N ALA A 238 -16.12 2.78 -13.72
CA ALA A 238 -17.24 1.84 -13.74
C ALA A 238 -18.06 1.94 -15.04
N SER A 239 -18.34 3.16 -15.51
CA SER A 239 -19.11 3.37 -16.75
C SER A 239 -18.37 2.96 -18.02
N SER A 240 -17.03 2.90 -17.96
CA SER A 240 -16.18 2.53 -19.10
C SER A 240 -15.85 1.04 -19.18
N LYS A 241 -16.41 0.19 -18.32
CA LYS A 241 -16.12 -1.25 -18.32
C LYS A 241 -16.50 -1.89 -19.67
N ILE A 242 -15.60 -2.72 -20.18
CA ILE A 242 -15.80 -3.52 -21.39
C ILE A 242 -15.49 -4.98 -21.09
N MET A 243 -16.25 -5.87 -21.72
CA MET A 243 -16.03 -7.30 -21.66
C MET A 243 -15.10 -7.71 -22.80
N THR A 244 -14.01 -8.39 -22.45
CA THR A 244 -13.09 -8.97 -23.44
C THR A 244 -13.77 -10.15 -24.16
N PRO A 245 -13.24 -10.58 -25.33
CA PRO A 245 -13.70 -11.80 -26.00
C PRO A 245 -13.64 -13.07 -25.13
N TYR A 246 -12.83 -13.05 -24.07
CA TYR A 246 -12.66 -14.16 -23.13
C TYR A 246 -13.55 -14.04 -21.88
N GLY A 247 -14.51 -13.09 -21.86
CA GLY A 247 -15.45 -12.91 -20.75
C GLY A 247 -14.89 -12.17 -19.54
N LEU A 248 -13.66 -11.65 -19.60
CA LEU A 248 -13.08 -10.81 -18.53
C LEU A 248 -13.54 -9.36 -18.69
N GLU A 249 -14.02 -8.74 -17.62
CA GLU A 249 -14.30 -7.30 -17.59
C GLU A 249 -13.03 -6.50 -17.26
N TYR A 250 -12.78 -5.42 -17.99
CA TYR A 250 -11.79 -4.42 -17.60
C TYR A 250 -12.22 -3.01 -17.99
N SER A 251 -11.66 -2.00 -17.33
CA SER A 251 -11.92 -0.60 -17.66
C SER A 251 -10.69 0.03 -18.33
N PRO A 252 -10.80 0.54 -19.57
CA PRO A 252 -9.73 1.25 -20.25
C PRO A 252 -9.64 2.72 -19.83
N HIS A 253 -10.44 3.18 -18.86
CA HIS A 253 -10.57 4.59 -18.47
C HIS A 253 -9.20 5.22 -18.15
N TYR A 254 -8.41 4.57 -17.28
CA TYR A 254 -7.06 5.04 -16.94
C TYR A 254 -6.17 5.21 -18.18
N LEU A 255 -6.11 4.20 -19.05
CA LEU A 255 -5.29 4.23 -20.25
C LEU A 255 -5.72 5.35 -21.22
N ARG A 256 -7.03 5.59 -21.36
CA ARG A 256 -7.56 6.65 -22.22
C ARG A 256 -7.24 8.02 -21.66
N GLU A 257 -7.45 8.24 -20.36
CA GLU A 257 -7.19 9.51 -19.71
C GLU A 257 -5.70 9.86 -19.69
N SER A 258 -4.85 8.92 -19.27
CA SER A 258 -3.39 9.10 -19.30
C SER A 258 -2.89 9.46 -20.70
N ARG A 259 -3.38 8.77 -21.75
CA ARG A 259 -3.04 9.11 -23.14
C ARG A 259 -3.50 10.52 -23.52
N SER A 260 -4.74 10.88 -23.19
CA SER A 260 -5.29 12.19 -23.56
C SER A 260 -4.51 13.35 -22.95
N ARG A 261 -4.04 13.20 -21.70
CA ARG A 261 -3.21 14.17 -20.99
C ARG A 261 -1.82 14.28 -21.61
N ASN A 262 -1.25 13.16 -22.06
CA ASN A 262 0.07 13.11 -22.71
C ASN A 262 0.06 13.54 -24.19
N THR A 263 -1.10 13.60 -24.85
CA THR A 263 -1.25 14.07 -26.25
C THR A 263 -1.76 15.53 -26.35
N GLY A 264 -1.77 16.27 -25.25
CA GLY A 264 -2.14 17.70 -25.24
C GLY A 264 -1.14 18.58 -26.00
N PRO A 265 -1.42 19.89 -26.21
CA PRO A 265 -0.67 20.76 -27.13
C PRO A 265 0.81 21.00 -26.74
N ASP A 266 1.23 20.58 -25.55
CA ASP A 266 2.56 20.82 -24.98
C ASP A 266 3.39 19.52 -24.82
N GLY A 267 2.98 18.42 -25.46
CA GLY A 267 3.72 17.13 -25.51
C GLY A 267 4.56 16.95 -26.77
#